data_AF-A0AA88V3W8-F1
#
_entry.id   AF-A0AA88V3W8-F1
#
_cell.length_a   1.000
_cell.length_b   1.000
_cell.length_c   1.000
_cell.angle_alpha   90.00
_cell.angle_beta   90.00
_cell.angle_gamma   90.00
#
_symmetry.space_group_name_H-M   'P 1'
#
loop_
_entity.id
_entity.type
_entity.pdbx_description
1 polymer ?
#
loop_
_entity_poly.entity_id
_entity_poly.type
_entity_poly.pdbx_seq_one_letter_code
_entity_poly.pdbx_strand_id
1 'polypeptide(L)'
;MLKNLVERRRMIKSWLKTASGLKVQQLDIQQQALKLTANRLSMVDSIMIYSGLDDIAKAKAIAGKVIQEVNKKYKCLEIDLDGLYKRMLLLKKKKYAAVKVQFKDGPEVKERKGLDIVRRDWNVLSKEVGEFCLDQILSEKIAVGFSIYSRLVQDDMRNGEIALEKYVITKTLTRPPEAYPDAKSQPHVEVALRLKQSGIVTGCSAGDTVPYIICCEQGNNSTTSTGVAQRARHPEELKKDDGKWIIDIDYYLAQQFQSKSTEAVNDDPSNSLFCAVDDEESKKPMALQDGGYTGNFWSKFHCPKCPEEGEVGRISPALIANQVALVPVV
;
A
#
# COMPACT_ATOMS: atom_id res chain seq x y z
N MET A 1 -21.31 30.40 7.32
CA MET A 1 -21.29 28.95 7.60
C MET A 1 -19.87 28.40 7.66
N LEU A 2 -19.14 28.27 6.54
CA LEU A 2 -17.82 27.61 6.51
C LEU A 2 -16.80 28.19 7.51
N LYS A 3 -16.69 29.53 7.60
CA LYS A 3 -15.85 30.23 8.58
C LYS A 3 -16.08 29.75 10.02
N ASN A 4 -17.33 29.59 10.45
CA ASN A 4 -17.67 29.15 11.80
C ASN A 4 -17.26 27.68 12.06
N LEU A 5 -17.25 26.82 11.03
CA LEU A 5 -16.77 25.43 11.15
C LEU A 5 -15.25 25.40 11.31
N VAL A 6 -14.55 26.22 10.53
CA VAL A 6 -13.11 26.44 10.60
C VAL A 6 -12.70 26.97 11.97
N GLU A 7 -13.33 28.02 12.47
CA GLU A 7 -13.04 28.62 13.79
C GLU A 7 -13.28 27.62 14.93
N ARG A 8 -14.38 26.86 14.90
CA ARG A 8 -14.65 25.76 15.86
C ARG A 8 -13.55 24.69 15.80
N ARG A 9 -13.08 24.33 14.60
CA ARG A 9 -11.99 23.37 14.42
C ARG A 9 -10.65 23.93 14.92
N ARG A 10 -10.34 25.21 14.69
CA ARG A 10 -9.16 25.90 15.23
C ARG A 10 -9.18 25.87 16.77
N MET A 11 -10.33 26.10 17.41
CA MET A 11 -10.47 25.99 18.88
C MET A 11 -10.23 24.57 19.41
N ILE A 12 -10.84 23.54 18.80
CA ILE A 12 -10.64 22.14 19.22
C ILE A 12 -9.19 21.67 19.00
N LYS A 13 -8.55 22.07 17.89
CA LYS A 13 -7.10 21.85 17.68
C LYS A 13 -6.23 22.58 18.70
N SER A 14 -6.72 23.63 19.36
CA SER A 14 -6.01 24.30 20.47
C SER A 14 -6.08 23.45 21.74
N TRP A 15 -7.27 23.00 22.14
CA TRP A 15 -7.46 22.10 23.29
C TRP A 15 -6.74 20.76 23.14
N LEU A 16 -6.62 20.25 21.90
CA LEU A 16 -5.87 19.03 21.60
C LEU A 16 -4.37 19.13 21.98
N LYS A 17 -3.79 20.34 22.04
CA LYS A 17 -2.38 20.54 22.45
C LYS A 17 -2.13 20.31 23.94
N THR A 18 -3.14 20.52 24.78
CA THR A 18 -3.04 20.43 26.26
C THR A 18 -3.78 19.23 26.85
N ALA A 19 -4.56 18.50 26.05
CA ALA A 19 -5.27 17.30 26.48
C ALA A 19 -4.34 16.08 26.69
N SER A 20 -4.79 15.16 27.55
CA SER A 20 -4.12 13.89 27.85
C SER A 20 -5.11 12.72 27.88
N GLY A 21 -4.59 11.49 27.77
CA GLY A 21 -5.39 10.25 27.81
C GLY A 21 -6.52 10.20 26.78
N LEU A 22 -7.65 9.61 27.17
CA LEU A 22 -8.86 9.47 26.34
C LEU A 22 -9.38 10.80 25.76
N LYS A 23 -9.08 11.93 26.41
CA LYS A 23 -9.53 13.25 25.94
C LYS A 23 -8.87 13.65 24.61
N VAL A 24 -7.64 13.18 24.35
CA VAL A 24 -6.95 13.37 23.06
C VAL A 24 -7.72 12.70 21.94
N GLN A 25 -8.12 11.44 22.13
CA GLN A 25 -8.91 10.69 21.13
C GLN A 25 -10.26 11.36 20.86
N GLN A 26 -10.97 11.81 21.90
CA GLN A 26 -12.26 12.52 21.73
C GLN A 26 -12.10 13.82 20.95
N LEU A 27 -11.10 14.65 21.28
CA LEU A 27 -10.87 15.93 20.60
C LEU A 27 -10.36 15.74 19.16
N ASP A 28 -9.61 14.67 18.89
CA ASP A 28 -9.19 14.36 17.52
C ASP A 28 -10.38 13.91 16.64
N ILE A 29 -11.24 13.01 17.14
CA ILE A 29 -12.48 12.64 16.46
C ILE A 29 -13.34 13.90 16.17
N GLN A 30 -13.42 14.83 17.11
CA GLN A 30 -14.16 16.09 16.92
C GLN A 30 -13.52 17.02 15.85
N GLN A 31 -12.19 17.18 15.81
CA GLN A 31 -11.56 18.00 14.77
C GLN A 31 -11.60 17.34 13.38
N GLN A 32 -11.57 16.00 13.32
CA GLN A 32 -11.77 15.23 12.09
C GLN A 32 -13.21 15.39 11.57
N ALA A 33 -14.23 15.24 12.42
CA ALA A 33 -15.64 15.42 12.05
C ALA A 33 -15.93 16.83 11.52
N LEU A 34 -15.36 17.87 12.15
CA LEU A 34 -15.45 19.24 11.62
C LEU A 34 -14.68 19.42 10.30
N LYS A 35 -13.54 18.76 10.10
CA LYS A 35 -12.85 18.77 8.79
C LYS A 35 -13.75 18.16 7.72
N LEU A 36 -14.33 16.99 7.96
CA LEU A 36 -15.24 16.30 7.02
C LEU A 36 -16.50 17.13 6.73
N THR A 37 -17.02 17.86 7.71
CA THR A 37 -18.17 18.76 7.53
C THR A 37 -17.84 19.99 6.68
N ALA A 38 -16.58 20.44 6.69
CA ALA A 38 -16.10 21.59 5.91
C ALA A 38 -15.61 21.20 4.50
N ASN A 39 -14.91 20.07 4.36
CA ASN A 39 -14.31 19.59 3.12
C ASN A 39 -15.34 18.98 2.15
N ARG A 40 -16.24 19.81 1.60
CA ARG A 40 -17.17 19.39 0.53
C ARG A 40 -16.60 19.56 -0.89
N LEU A 41 -15.56 20.39 -1.07
CA LEU A 41 -14.80 20.56 -2.32
C LEU A 41 -13.30 20.79 -2.06
N SER A 42 -12.49 19.74 -2.04
CA SER A 42 -11.08 19.77 -2.49
C SER A 42 -10.53 18.34 -2.66
N MET A 43 -9.55 18.20 -3.56
CA MET A 43 -8.60 17.09 -3.59
C MET A 43 -7.21 17.69 -3.92
N VAL A 44 -6.14 17.07 -3.41
CA VAL A 44 -4.74 17.55 -3.47
C VAL A 44 -4.47 18.74 -2.54
N ASP A 45 -4.58 18.47 -1.23
CA ASP A 45 -4.28 19.42 -0.14
C ASP A 45 -2.80 19.31 0.34
N SER A 46 -1.80 19.08 -0.53
CA SER A 46 -0.40 18.88 -0.06
C SER A 46 0.68 19.13 -1.11
N ILE A 47 1.78 19.76 -0.70
CA ILE A 47 3.04 19.89 -1.46
C ILE A 47 4.14 19.14 -0.69
N MET A 48 4.93 18.31 -1.37
CA MET A 48 6.14 17.69 -0.81
C MET A 48 7.37 18.34 -1.43
N ILE A 49 8.35 18.71 -0.59
CA ILE A 49 9.59 19.38 -0.97
C ILE A 49 10.76 18.51 -0.50
N TYR A 50 11.62 18.07 -1.41
CA TYR A 50 12.90 17.47 -1.07
C TYR A 50 13.84 18.55 -0.52
N SER A 51 14.40 18.36 0.68
CA SER A 51 15.19 19.41 1.36
C SER A 51 16.65 19.45 0.95
N GLY A 52 17.21 18.38 0.37
CA GLY A 52 18.64 18.27 0.06
C GLY A 52 19.58 18.31 1.27
N LEU A 53 19.07 18.04 2.48
CA LEU A 53 19.79 18.16 3.75
C LEU A 53 19.43 17.01 4.69
N ASP A 54 20.43 16.33 5.25
CA ASP A 54 20.24 15.27 6.27
C ASP A 54 19.82 15.83 7.64
N ASP A 55 20.13 17.11 7.89
CA ASP A 55 19.79 17.82 9.12
C ASP A 55 18.30 18.23 9.15
N ILE A 56 17.54 17.51 9.97
CA ILE A 56 16.09 17.71 10.20
C ILE A 56 15.79 19.13 10.74
N ALA A 57 16.67 19.71 11.57
CA ALA A 57 16.46 21.05 12.12
C ALA A 57 16.65 22.14 11.06
N LYS A 58 17.68 22.00 10.20
CA LYS A 58 17.87 22.89 9.04
C LYS A 58 16.73 22.74 8.02
N ALA A 59 16.30 21.51 7.72
CA ALA A 59 15.16 21.25 6.85
C ALA A 59 13.86 21.91 7.39
N LYS A 60 13.61 21.81 8.70
CA LYS A 60 12.49 22.49 9.38
C LYS A 60 12.59 24.02 9.32
N ALA A 61 13.80 24.57 9.42
CA ALA A 61 14.02 26.03 9.29
C ALA A 61 13.75 26.53 7.86
N ILE A 62 14.12 25.76 6.83
CA ILE A 62 13.77 26.06 5.43
C ILE A 62 12.25 25.98 5.23
N ALA A 63 11.60 24.92 5.74
CA ALA A 63 10.15 24.78 5.69
C ALA A 63 9.42 26.00 6.30
N GLY A 64 9.88 26.48 7.45
CA GLY A 64 9.35 27.69 8.09
C GLY A 64 9.46 28.95 7.22
N LYS A 65 10.58 29.14 6.51
CA LYS A 65 10.74 30.26 5.56
C LYS A 65 9.78 30.14 4.37
N VAL A 66 9.63 28.94 3.79
CA VAL A 66 8.69 28.69 2.68
C VAL A 66 7.25 28.98 3.11
N ILE A 67 6.84 28.51 4.29
CA ILE A 67 5.52 28.80 4.89
C ILE A 67 5.30 30.32 5.03
N GLN A 68 6.30 31.06 5.55
CA GLN A 68 6.20 32.51 5.71
C GLN A 68 6.03 33.24 4.36
N GLU A 69 6.83 32.92 3.34
CA GLU A 69 6.74 33.59 2.04
C GLU A 69 5.50 33.21 1.22
N VAL A 70 4.92 32.01 1.44
CA VAL A 70 3.63 31.64 0.85
C VAL A 70 2.49 32.34 1.57
N ASN A 71 2.44 32.31 2.91
CA ASN A 71 1.32 32.88 3.68
C ASN A 71 1.21 34.41 3.54
N LYS A 72 2.31 35.12 3.27
CA LYS A 72 2.29 36.55 2.91
C LYS A 72 1.45 36.87 1.66
N LYS A 73 1.27 35.91 0.74
CA LYS A 73 0.61 36.13 -0.55
C LYS A 73 -0.92 35.94 -0.51
N TYR A 74 -1.45 35.35 0.56
CA TYR A 74 -2.86 34.94 0.63
C TYR A 74 -3.52 35.40 1.93
N LYS A 75 -4.74 35.93 1.86
CA LYS A 75 -5.46 36.50 3.02
C LYS A 75 -6.34 35.50 3.78
N CYS A 76 -6.74 34.41 3.13
CA CYS A 76 -7.73 33.44 3.64
C CYS A 76 -7.28 31.98 3.44
N LEU A 77 -6.01 31.77 3.09
CA LEU A 77 -5.40 30.48 2.83
C LEU A 77 -4.01 30.51 3.46
N GLU A 78 -3.80 29.70 4.49
CA GLU A 78 -2.49 29.50 5.11
C GLU A 78 -1.97 28.13 4.64
N ILE A 79 -0.65 27.93 4.61
CA ILE A 79 -0.03 26.60 4.65
C ILE A 79 0.72 26.40 5.97
N ASP A 80 0.87 25.14 6.37
CA ASP A 80 1.54 24.70 7.61
C ASP A 80 2.31 23.38 7.35
N LEU A 81 3.17 23.00 8.29
CA LEU A 81 4.00 21.78 8.23
C LEU A 81 3.21 20.55 8.72
N ASP A 82 2.87 19.62 7.83
CA ASP A 82 2.21 18.35 8.18
C ASP A 82 3.20 17.27 8.63
N GLY A 83 4.39 17.26 8.03
CA GLY A 83 5.38 16.22 8.29
C GLY A 83 6.78 16.56 7.82
N LEU A 84 7.75 16.09 8.58
CA LEU A 84 9.11 15.84 8.11
C LEU A 84 9.26 14.32 8.00
N TYR A 85 9.79 13.86 6.88
CA TYR A 85 10.07 12.46 6.63
C TYR A 85 11.58 12.29 6.48
N LYS A 86 12.16 11.38 7.27
CA LYS A 86 13.59 11.08 7.22
C LYS A 86 13.98 10.36 5.93
N ARG A 87 13.12 9.40 5.54
CA ARG A 87 13.26 8.54 4.36
C ARG A 87 11.90 8.39 3.69
N MET A 88 11.81 8.39 2.36
CA MET A 88 10.54 8.22 1.63
C MET A 88 10.73 7.45 0.32
N LEU A 89 10.18 6.23 0.25
CA LEU A 89 10.01 5.47 -0.99
C LEU A 89 8.74 5.96 -1.71
N LEU A 90 8.93 6.74 -2.78
CA LEU A 90 7.87 7.17 -3.69
C LEU A 90 7.81 6.23 -4.90
N LEU A 91 6.65 5.60 -5.15
CA LEU A 91 6.50 4.60 -6.21
C LEU A 91 5.66 5.09 -7.38
N LYS A 92 4.42 5.52 -7.13
CA LYS A 92 3.47 6.05 -8.13
C LYS A 92 2.58 7.12 -7.50
N LYS A 93 1.81 7.85 -8.31
CA LYS A 93 0.84 8.85 -7.83
C LYS A 93 -0.08 8.25 -6.76
N LYS A 94 -0.09 8.83 -5.56
CA LYS A 94 -0.77 8.32 -4.33
C LYS A 94 -0.23 7.00 -3.73
N LYS A 95 0.82 6.38 -4.25
CA LYS A 95 1.51 5.19 -3.68
C LYS A 95 2.91 5.57 -3.14
N TYR A 96 3.06 5.65 -1.82
CA TYR A 96 4.34 5.86 -1.15
C TYR A 96 4.41 5.23 0.26
N ALA A 97 5.62 5.02 0.76
CA ALA A 97 5.88 4.81 2.19
C ALA A 97 7.03 5.68 2.67
N ALA A 98 6.99 6.08 3.94
CA ALA A 98 7.95 7.03 4.50
C ALA A 98 8.14 6.87 6.01
N VAL A 99 9.34 7.21 6.47
CA VAL A 99 9.73 7.28 7.88
C VAL A 99 9.42 8.69 8.38
N LYS A 100 8.25 8.90 9.00
CA LYS A 100 7.82 10.19 9.55
C LYS A 100 8.52 10.47 10.88
N VAL A 101 9.10 11.65 10.99
CA VAL A 101 9.77 12.14 12.20
C VAL A 101 8.71 12.63 13.20
N GLN A 102 8.79 12.17 14.45
CA GLN A 102 7.97 12.72 15.53
C GLN A 102 8.56 14.02 16.07
N PHE A 103 7.71 15.00 16.38
CA PHE A 103 8.12 16.28 17.02
C PHE A 103 8.22 16.21 18.55
N LYS A 104 8.10 15.00 19.13
CA LYS A 104 8.34 14.65 20.53
C LYS A 104 9.23 13.42 20.54
N ASP A 105 10.02 13.24 21.59
CA ASP A 105 10.86 12.06 21.75
C ASP A 105 10.02 10.78 21.71
N GLY A 106 10.35 9.89 20.77
CA GLY A 106 9.57 8.70 20.45
C GLY A 106 10.12 8.00 19.20
N PRO A 107 9.71 6.75 18.93
CA PRO A 107 10.21 5.98 17.81
C PRO A 107 9.81 6.59 16.46
N GLU A 108 10.63 6.38 15.43
CA GLU A 108 10.30 6.75 14.05
C GLU A 108 9.02 6.03 13.58
N VAL A 109 8.12 6.74 12.89
CA VAL A 109 6.81 6.18 12.48
C VAL A 109 6.78 5.88 10.98
N LYS A 110 6.61 4.62 10.61
CA LYS A 110 6.37 4.21 9.21
C LYS A 110 4.96 4.60 8.77
N GLU A 111 4.86 5.64 7.93
CA GLU A 111 3.64 6.02 7.24
C GLU A 111 3.58 5.32 5.86
N ARG A 112 2.42 4.75 5.50
CA ARG A 112 2.20 4.03 4.23
C ARG A 112 0.90 4.51 3.60
N LYS A 113 0.91 4.90 2.32
CA LYS A 113 -0.26 5.41 1.59
C LYS A 113 -0.39 4.74 0.23
N GLY A 114 -1.58 4.25 -0.07
CA GLY A 114 -1.92 3.63 -1.35
C GLY A 114 -1.19 2.31 -1.68
N LEU A 115 -0.18 1.94 -0.89
CA LEU A 115 0.54 0.68 -1.05
C LEU A 115 -0.37 -0.51 -0.80
N ASP A 116 -0.12 -1.60 -1.50
CA ASP A 116 -1.08 -2.68 -1.52
C ASP A 116 -1.07 -3.52 -0.23
N ILE A 117 0.05 -3.46 0.52
CA ILE A 117 0.16 -3.93 1.91
C ILE A 117 -0.82 -3.26 2.90
N VAL A 118 -1.37 -2.07 2.60
CA VAL A 118 -2.42 -1.44 3.43
C VAL A 118 -3.84 -1.64 2.90
N ARG A 119 -4.03 -2.50 1.88
CA ARG A 119 -5.35 -2.85 1.35
C ARG A 119 -5.97 -4.05 2.07
N ARG A 120 -7.29 -4.24 1.92
CA ARG A 120 -8.03 -5.36 2.54
C ARG A 120 -8.16 -6.58 1.63
N ASP A 121 -8.26 -6.34 0.32
CA ASP A 121 -8.40 -7.31 -0.77
C ASP A 121 -7.09 -8.03 -1.13
N TRP A 122 -6.21 -8.17 -0.14
CA TRP A 122 -4.92 -8.84 -0.22
C TRP A 122 -4.77 -9.79 0.95
N ASN A 123 -4.14 -10.94 0.74
CA ASN A 123 -3.90 -11.92 1.81
C ASN A 123 -2.89 -11.42 2.87
N VAL A 124 -2.77 -12.15 3.97
CA VAL A 124 -1.93 -11.77 5.11
C VAL A 124 -0.45 -12.02 4.82
N LEU A 125 -0.09 -13.12 4.15
CA LEU A 125 1.30 -13.45 3.81
C LEU A 125 1.96 -12.36 2.96
N SER A 126 1.30 -11.91 1.89
CA SER A 126 1.82 -10.83 1.03
C SER A 126 2.01 -9.51 1.77
N LYS A 127 1.23 -9.26 2.84
CA LYS A 127 1.37 -8.07 3.69
C LYS A 127 2.57 -8.18 4.63
N GLU A 128 2.76 -9.35 5.23
CA GLU A 128 3.90 -9.62 6.11
C GLU A 128 5.22 -9.58 5.35
N VAL A 129 5.27 -10.21 4.17
CA VAL A 129 6.43 -10.12 3.27
C VAL A 129 6.65 -8.68 2.83
N GLY A 130 5.62 -8.00 2.32
CA GLY A 130 5.76 -6.61 1.85
C GLY A 130 6.17 -5.61 2.95
N GLU A 131 5.75 -5.83 4.21
CA GLU A 131 6.21 -5.04 5.36
C GLU A 131 7.67 -5.33 5.73
N PHE A 132 8.08 -6.61 5.77
CA PHE A 132 9.49 -6.98 6.01
C PHE A 132 10.43 -6.37 4.97
N CYS A 133 10.00 -6.40 3.70
CA CYS A 133 10.75 -5.89 2.56
C CYS A 133 10.81 -4.35 2.56
N LEU A 134 9.70 -3.68 2.91
CA LEU A 134 9.67 -2.24 3.16
C LEU A 134 10.61 -1.85 4.31
N ASP A 135 10.69 -2.67 5.36
CA ASP A 135 11.56 -2.42 6.50
C ASP A 135 13.05 -2.58 6.17
N GLN A 136 13.43 -3.49 5.26
CA GLN A 136 14.80 -3.50 4.74
C GLN A 136 15.09 -2.20 3.98
N ILE A 137 14.22 -1.80 3.05
CA ILE A 137 14.38 -0.58 2.23
C ILE A 137 14.47 0.69 3.10
N LEU A 138 13.63 0.79 4.13
CA LEU A 138 13.55 1.98 5.00
C LEU A 138 14.52 1.94 6.21
N SER A 139 15.39 0.93 6.36
CA SER A 139 16.28 0.81 7.55
C SER A 139 17.77 1.11 7.30
N GLU A 140 18.15 1.65 6.13
CA GLU A 140 19.54 1.91 5.71
C GLU A 140 20.43 0.65 5.59
N LYS A 141 19.87 -0.56 5.73
CA LYS A 141 20.60 -1.83 5.66
C LYS A 141 20.69 -2.38 4.24
N ILE A 142 21.75 -3.12 3.96
CA ILE A 142 22.04 -3.71 2.64
C ILE A 142 20.96 -4.74 2.28
N ALA A 143 20.23 -4.49 1.19
CA ALA A 143 19.02 -5.23 0.80
C ALA A 143 19.22 -6.67 0.29
N VAL A 144 20.40 -7.28 0.50
CA VAL A 144 20.74 -8.64 0.04
C VAL A 144 19.80 -9.73 0.61
N GLY A 145 19.20 -9.50 1.78
CA GLY A 145 18.23 -10.41 2.38
C GLY A 145 16.90 -10.55 1.62
N PHE A 146 16.54 -9.59 0.75
CA PHE A 146 15.23 -9.58 0.09
C PHE A 146 14.98 -10.85 -0.75
N SER A 147 15.88 -11.13 -1.70
CA SER A 147 15.64 -12.16 -2.73
C SER A 147 15.72 -13.58 -2.16
N ILE A 148 16.48 -13.75 -1.08
CA ILE A 148 16.56 -14.99 -0.32
C ILE A 148 15.24 -15.20 0.44
N TYR A 149 14.78 -14.20 1.20
CA TYR A 149 13.55 -14.30 1.98
C TYR A 149 12.31 -14.51 1.09
N SER A 150 12.21 -13.79 -0.02
CA SER A 150 11.12 -13.96 -1.00
C SER A 150 11.11 -15.35 -1.64
N ARG A 151 12.27 -15.99 -1.85
CA ARG A 151 12.34 -17.38 -2.34
C ARG A 151 11.94 -18.39 -1.28
N LEU A 152 12.47 -18.26 -0.06
CA LEU A 152 12.11 -19.14 1.07
C LEU A 152 10.59 -19.18 1.26
N VAL A 153 9.92 -18.02 1.36
CA VAL A 153 8.46 -17.99 1.51
C VAL A 153 7.72 -18.64 0.32
N GLN A 154 8.23 -18.51 -0.91
CA GLN A 154 7.64 -19.18 -2.07
C GLN A 154 7.82 -20.71 -2.05
N ASP A 155 8.89 -21.21 -1.43
CA ASP A 155 9.15 -22.64 -1.29
C ASP A 155 8.37 -23.22 -0.09
N ASP A 156 8.32 -22.50 1.05
CA ASP A 156 7.43 -22.80 2.18
C ASP A 156 5.95 -22.90 1.72
N MET A 157 5.51 -22.00 0.84
CA MET A 157 4.18 -22.02 0.21
C MET A 157 3.94 -23.26 -0.66
N ARG A 158 4.96 -23.77 -1.35
CA ARG A 158 4.88 -24.97 -2.21
C ARG A 158 4.90 -26.26 -1.39
N ASN A 159 5.68 -26.28 -0.31
CA ASN A 159 5.77 -27.40 0.61
C ASN A 159 4.52 -27.55 1.50
N GLY A 160 3.68 -26.51 1.58
CA GLY A 160 2.49 -26.49 2.46
C GLY A 160 2.81 -26.14 3.91
N GLU A 161 3.97 -25.53 4.18
CA GLU A 161 4.44 -25.19 5.52
C GLU A 161 3.79 -23.90 6.06
N ILE A 162 3.19 -23.10 5.18
CA ILE A 162 2.46 -21.87 5.55
C ILE A 162 1.03 -22.18 6.00
N ALA A 163 0.66 -21.70 7.20
CA ALA A 163 -0.68 -21.88 7.76
C ALA A 163 -1.80 -21.23 6.91
N LEU A 164 -2.95 -21.90 6.84
CA LEU A 164 -4.14 -21.52 6.05
C LEU A 164 -4.59 -20.07 6.29
N GLU A 165 -4.57 -19.60 7.54
CA GLU A 165 -4.91 -18.23 7.94
C GLU A 165 -4.11 -17.15 7.18
N LYS A 166 -2.89 -17.46 6.74
CA LYS A 166 -2.02 -16.51 6.03
C LYS A 166 -2.54 -16.19 4.61
N TYR A 167 -3.29 -17.11 4.00
CA TYR A 167 -3.85 -16.97 2.66
C TYR A 167 -5.20 -16.22 2.62
N VAL A 168 -5.78 -15.88 3.78
CA VAL A 168 -7.10 -15.26 3.88
C VAL A 168 -7.12 -13.86 3.27
N ILE A 169 -7.93 -13.69 2.22
CA ILE A 169 -8.28 -12.40 1.62
C ILE A 169 -9.61 -11.93 2.23
N THR A 170 -9.79 -10.62 2.44
CA THR A 170 -11.02 -10.06 3.01
C THR A 170 -11.65 -9.01 2.11
N LYS A 171 -12.97 -9.07 1.89
CA LYS A 171 -13.67 -8.03 1.13
C LYS A 171 -15.08 -7.76 1.67
N THR A 172 -15.45 -6.48 1.71
CA THR A 172 -16.71 -5.99 2.30
C THR A 172 -17.83 -6.01 1.26
N LEU A 173 -18.98 -6.60 1.61
CA LEU A 173 -20.20 -6.56 0.81
C LEU A 173 -20.79 -5.15 0.84
N THR A 174 -21.08 -4.56 -0.33
CA THR A 174 -21.66 -3.21 -0.44
C THR A 174 -23.19 -3.20 -0.52
N ARG A 175 -23.78 -4.40 -0.63
CA ARG A 175 -25.22 -4.70 -0.79
C ARG A 175 -25.45 -6.17 -0.39
N PRO A 176 -26.69 -6.65 -0.23
CA PRO A 176 -26.95 -8.08 -0.01
C PRO A 176 -26.38 -8.93 -1.17
N PRO A 177 -25.90 -10.16 -0.93
CA PRO A 177 -25.18 -10.95 -1.93
C PRO A 177 -26.04 -11.29 -3.16
N GLU A 178 -27.37 -11.38 -3.01
CA GLU A 178 -28.31 -11.59 -4.13
C GLU A 178 -28.43 -10.37 -5.07
N ALA A 179 -28.08 -9.17 -4.60
CA ALA A 179 -28.23 -7.92 -5.34
C ALA A 179 -27.03 -7.59 -6.25
N TYR A 180 -26.08 -8.51 -6.40
CA TYR A 180 -24.92 -8.40 -7.29
C TYR A 180 -25.25 -9.00 -8.67
N PRO A 181 -25.25 -8.21 -9.76
CA PRO A 181 -25.51 -8.73 -11.11
C PRO A 181 -24.38 -9.65 -11.60
N ASP A 182 -23.19 -9.51 -11.02
CA ASP A 182 -21.95 -10.17 -11.39
C ASP A 182 -21.40 -11.07 -10.26
N ALA A 183 -22.27 -11.59 -9.38
CA ALA A 183 -21.87 -12.44 -8.24
C ALA A 183 -20.85 -13.54 -8.63
N LYS A 184 -21.05 -14.18 -9.79
CA LYS A 184 -20.19 -15.24 -10.35
C LYS A 184 -18.77 -14.79 -10.75
N SER A 185 -18.44 -13.50 -10.74
CA SER A 185 -17.07 -12.99 -10.92
C SER A 185 -16.44 -12.53 -9.60
N GLN A 186 -17.19 -12.48 -8.50
CA GLN A 186 -16.79 -11.84 -7.25
C GLN A 186 -16.64 -12.87 -6.10
N PRO A 187 -15.41 -13.33 -5.76
CA PRO A 187 -15.15 -14.35 -4.73
C PRO A 187 -15.94 -14.25 -3.42
N HIS A 188 -15.89 -13.09 -2.76
CA HIS A 188 -16.66 -12.82 -1.54
C HIS A 188 -18.18 -12.92 -1.67
N VAL A 189 -18.75 -12.68 -2.85
CA VAL A 189 -20.20 -12.78 -3.09
C VAL A 189 -20.59 -14.25 -3.28
N GLU A 190 -19.83 -14.99 -4.10
CA GLU A 190 -20.02 -16.43 -4.30
C GLU A 190 -19.91 -17.20 -2.96
N VAL A 191 -18.95 -16.82 -2.10
CA VAL A 191 -18.81 -17.38 -0.74
C VAL A 191 -20.01 -16.99 0.15
N ALA A 192 -20.43 -15.72 0.17
CA ALA A 192 -21.59 -15.30 0.96
C ALA A 192 -22.89 -16.00 0.53
N LEU A 193 -23.10 -16.21 -0.77
CA LEU A 193 -24.23 -16.99 -1.29
C LEU A 193 -24.18 -18.44 -0.80
N ARG A 194 -22.99 -19.08 -0.82
CA ARG A 194 -22.82 -20.47 -0.37
C ARG A 194 -23.03 -20.65 1.14
N LEU A 195 -22.50 -19.72 1.95
CA LEU A 195 -22.71 -19.70 3.40
C LEU A 195 -24.21 -19.59 3.71
N LYS A 196 -24.91 -18.68 3.03
CA LYS A 196 -26.36 -18.47 3.19
C LYS A 196 -27.20 -19.65 2.72
N GLN A 197 -26.83 -20.31 1.61
CA GLN A 197 -27.42 -21.59 1.19
C GLN A 197 -27.21 -22.70 2.22
N SER A 198 -26.09 -22.65 2.96
CA SER A 198 -25.76 -23.56 4.07
C SER A 198 -26.41 -23.16 5.40
N GLY A 199 -27.34 -22.20 5.40
CA GLY A 199 -28.04 -21.71 6.60
C GLY A 199 -27.25 -20.73 7.48
N ILE A 200 -26.02 -20.36 7.09
CA ILE A 200 -25.19 -19.41 7.85
C ILE A 200 -25.58 -17.98 7.46
N VAL A 201 -26.13 -17.23 8.41
CA VAL A 201 -26.55 -15.83 8.20
C VAL A 201 -25.45 -14.80 8.51
N THR A 202 -24.48 -15.17 9.35
CA THR A 202 -23.37 -14.29 9.74
C THR A 202 -22.43 -14.04 8.55
N GLY A 203 -22.12 -12.79 8.25
CA GLY A 203 -21.25 -12.43 7.13
C GLY A 203 -21.97 -12.28 5.78
N CYS A 204 -23.30 -12.44 5.75
CA CYS A 204 -24.11 -12.46 4.51
C CYS A 204 -24.95 -11.19 4.29
N SER A 205 -24.69 -10.10 5.03
CA SER A 205 -25.42 -8.84 4.97
C SER A 205 -24.64 -7.71 4.28
N ALA A 206 -25.34 -6.66 3.84
CA ALA A 206 -24.68 -5.45 3.35
C ALA A 206 -23.88 -4.77 4.48
N GLY A 207 -22.60 -4.50 4.24
CA GLY A 207 -21.65 -3.99 5.24
C GLY A 207 -20.77 -5.08 5.89
N ASP A 208 -21.15 -6.36 5.79
CA ASP A 208 -20.33 -7.45 6.32
C ASP A 208 -19.04 -7.62 5.53
N THR A 209 -17.98 -8.10 6.20
CA THR A 209 -16.70 -8.42 5.55
C THR A 209 -16.50 -9.92 5.51
N VAL A 210 -16.45 -10.46 4.29
CA VAL A 210 -16.32 -11.91 4.04
C VAL A 210 -14.84 -12.25 3.89
N PRO A 211 -14.31 -13.19 4.70
CA PRO A 211 -13.01 -13.79 4.46
C PRO A 211 -13.14 -14.94 3.45
N TYR A 212 -12.17 -15.07 2.54
CA TYR A 212 -12.11 -16.18 1.60
C TYR A 212 -10.66 -16.55 1.24
N ILE A 213 -10.48 -17.78 0.76
CA ILE A 213 -9.24 -18.34 0.21
C ILE A 213 -9.54 -18.86 -1.20
N ILE A 214 -8.60 -18.72 -2.12
CA ILE A 214 -8.71 -19.25 -3.48
C ILE A 214 -8.09 -20.64 -3.56
N CYS A 215 -8.83 -21.61 -4.10
CA CYS A 215 -8.51 -23.03 -4.04
C CYS A 215 -8.55 -23.71 -5.41
N CYS A 216 -7.94 -24.89 -5.54
CA CYS A 216 -8.14 -25.81 -6.66
C CYS A 216 -8.64 -27.17 -6.16
N GLU A 217 -9.24 -27.96 -7.04
CA GLU A 217 -9.66 -29.33 -6.70
C GLU A 217 -8.46 -30.26 -6.72
N GLN A 218 -8.31 -31.07 -5.67
CA GLN A 218 -7.21 -32.03 -5.55
C GLN A 218 -7.23 -33.01 -6.74
N GLY A 219 -6.07 -33.16 -7.40
CA GLY A 219 -5.90 -33.99 -8.60
C GLY A 219 -6.27 -33.30 -9.93
N ASN A 220 -6.80 -32.07 -9.92
CA ASN A 220 -7.09 -31.32 -11.15
C ASN A 220 -6.15 -30.11 -11.32
N ASN A 221 -5.02 -30.34 -11.99
CA ASN A 221 -4.04 -29.29 -12.31
C ASN A 221 -4.56 -28.25 -13.33
N SER A 222 -5.77 -28.40 -13.88
CA SER A 222 -6.38 -27.44 -14.81
C SER A 222 -7.10 -26.31 -14.06
N THR A 223 -6.31 -25.42 -13.45
CA THR A 223 -6.74 -24.21 -12.72
C THR A 223 -7.51 -23.18 -13.57
N THR A 224 -7.59 -23.41 -14.89
CA THR A 224 -8.26 -22.59 -15.91
C THR A 224 -9.70 -23.01 -16.22
N SER A 225 -10.13 -24.20 -15.77
CA SER A 225 -11.45 -24.77 -16.09
C SER A 225 -12.63 -24.10 -15.38
N THR A 226 -12.40 -23.47 -14.22
CA THR A 226 -13.42 -22.77 -13.42
C THR A 226 -12.91 -21.42 -12.91
N GLY A 227 -13.80 -20.43 -12.86
CA GLY A 227 -13.48 -19.06 -12.49
C GLY A 227 -13.05 -18.93 -11.02
N VAL A 228 -12.20 -17.93 -10.75
CA VAL A 228 -11.62 -17.65 -9.42
C VAL A 228 -12.70 -17.50 -8.33
N ALA A 229 -13.89 -16.99 -8.66
CA ALA A 229 -14.99 -16.88 -7.71
C ALA A 229 -15.60 -18.24 -7.33
N GLN A 230 -15.87 -19.13 -8.29
CA GLN A 230 -16.35 -20.49 -8.04
C GLN A 230 -15.35 -21.30 -7.19
N ARG A 231 -14.07 -20.98 -7.35
CA ARG A 231 -12.92 -21.54 -6.63
C ARG A 231 -12.65 -20.92 -5.25
N ALA A 232 -13.40 -19.88 -4.85
CA ALA A 232 -13.25 -19.24 -3.55
C ALA A 232 -14.00 -19.98 -2.44
N ARG A 233 -13.32 -20.32 -1.35
CA ARG A 233 -13.87 -21.02 -0.17
C ARG A 233 -13.77 -20.14 1.08
N HIS A 234 -14.70 -20.29 2.01
CA HIS A 234 -14.56 -19.70 3.35
C HIS A 234 -13.50 -20.48 4.16
N PRO A 235 -12.70 -19.85 5.05
CA PRO A 235 -11.69 -20.58 5.84
C PRO A 235 -12.30 -21.73 6.67
N GLU A 236 -13.50 -21.53 7.22
CA GLU A 236 -14.24 -22.54 7.99
C GLU A 236 -15.03 -23.54 7.12
N GLU A 237 -15.05 -23.38 5.79
CA GLU A 237 -15.41 -24.46 4.86
C GLU A 237 -14.21 -25.41 4.72
N LEU A 238 -13.02 -24.87 4.42
CA LEU A 238 -11.80 -25.65 4.20
C LEU A 238 -11.36 -26.48 5.42
N LYS A 239 -11.51 -25.95 6.64
CA LYS A 239 -11.22 -26.69 7.89
C LYS A 239 -12.15 -27.88 8.16
N LYS A 240 -13.20 -28.07 7.33
CA LYS A 240 -14.21 -29.14 7.44
C LYS A 240 -14.33 -29.94 6.14
N ASP A 241 -13.49 -29.65 5.16
CA ASP A 241 -13.47 -30.33 3.86
C ASP A 241 -12.53 -31.53 3.94
N ASP A 242 -12.94 -32.67 3.38
CA ASP A 242 -12.18 -33.94 3.43
C ASP A 242 -10.96 -33.94 2.46
N GLY A 243 -10.27 -32.80 2.33
CA GLY A 243 -9.10 -32.62 1.47
C GLY A 243 -9.40 -32.44 -0.02
N LYS A 244 -10.68 -32.27 -0.42
CA LYS A 244 -11.08 -32.04 -1.81
C LYS A 244 -10.54 -30.71 -2.34
N TRP A 245 -10.53 -29.65 -1.53
CA TRP A 245 -10.07 -28.31 -1.91
C TRP A 245 -8.74 -27.98 -1.26
N ILE A 246 -7.70 -27.83 -2.08
CA ILE A 246 -6.36 -27.38 -1.66
C ILE A 246 -6.15 -25.91 -2.05
N ILE A 247 -5.20 -25.23 -1.41
CA ILE A 247 -4.91 -23.82 -1.68
C ILE A 247 -4.27 -23.67 -3.08
N ASP A 248 -4.77 -22.75 -3.90
CA ASP A 248 -4.23 -22.50 -5.25
C ASP A 248 -2.95 -21.64 -5.16
N ILE A 249 -1.83 -22.29 -4.84
CA ILE A 249 -0.52 -21.64 -4.68
C ILE A 249 -0.14 -20.83 -5.92
N ASP A 250 -0.42 -21.33 -7.14
CA ASP A 250 -0.12 -20.65 -8.39
C ASP A 250 -0.93 -19.35 -8.54
N TYR A 251 -2.20 -19.32 -8.13
CA TYR A 251 -2.97 -18.07 -8.03
C TYR A 251 -2.32 -17.08 -7.06
N TYR A 252 -1.94 -17.51 -5.85
CA TYR A 252 -1.31 -16.60 -4.89
C TYR A 252 0.02 -16.07 -5.43
N LEU A 253 0.87 -16.92 -6.00
CA LEU A 253 2.11 -16.49 -6.65
C LEU A 253 1.81 -15.48 -7.77
N ALA A 254 0.98 -15.82 -8.75
CA ALA A 254 0.75 -15.01 -9.95
C ALA A 254 -0.22 -13.82 -9.79
N GLN A 255 -0.92 -13.67 -8.66
CA GLN A 255 -1.91 -12.60 -8.43
C GLN A 255 -1.77 -11.87 -7.08
N GLN A 256 -0.88 -12.34 -6.18
CA GLN A 256 -0.64 -11.75 -4.86
C GLN A 256 0.84 -11.59 -4.48
N PHE A 257 1.77 -12.18 -5.25
CA PHE A 257 3.22 -11.94 -5.13
C PHE A 257 3.87 -11.44 -6.43
N GLN A 258 3.29 -11.77 -7.59
CA GLN A 258 3.81 -11.48 -8.92
C GLN A 258 2.66 -11.11 -9.87
N SER A 259 2.04 -9.92 -9.75
CA SER A 259 1.04 -9.56 -10.78
C SER A 259 1.68 -9.43 -12.15
N LYS A 260 0.86 -9.60 -13.20
CA LYS A 260 1.22 -9.60 -14.62
C LYS A 260 1.65 -8.23 -15.21
N SER A 261 2.44 -7.46 -14.47
CA SER A 261 3.16 -6.27 -14.94
C SER A 261 4.66 -6.57 -15.16
N THR A 262 5.19 -7.67 -14.61
CA THR A 262 6.63 -7.96 -14.51
C THR A 262 7.24 -8.67 -15.72
N GLU A 263 6.46 -9.01 -16.76
CA GLU A 263 6.98 -9.62 -17.99
C GLU A 263 7.75 -8.64 -18.90
N ALA A 264 7.91 -7.38 -18.47
CA ALA A 264 8.76 -6.39 -19.12
C ALA A 264 9.67 -5.66 -18.10
N VAL A 265 10.98 -5.64 -18.41
CA VAL A 265 12.04 -4.82 -17.77
C VAL A 265 12.53 -5.30 -16.39
N ASN A 266 13.49 -6.24 -16.45
CA ASN A 266 14.69 -6.39 -15.60
C ASN A 266 14.55 -6.69 -14.08
N ASP A 267 15.61 -7.30 -13.52
CA ASP A 267 15.79 -7.64 -12.10
C ASP A 267 16.06 -6.41 -11.20
N ASP A 268 15.15 -5.43 -11.19
CA ASP A 268 15.12 -4.41 -10.14
C ASP A 268 14.49 -4.99 -8.86
N PRO A 269 15.15 -5.01 -7.70
CA PRO A 269 14.52 -5.39 -6.44
C PRO A 269 13.29 -4.54 -6.09
N SER A 270 13.12 -3.34 -6.66
CA SER A 270 11.87 -2.57 -6.50
C SER A 270 10.66 -3.30 -7.11
N ASN A 271 10.80 -3.96 -8.27
CA ASN A 271 9.71 -4.67 -8.98
C ASN A 271 9.01 -5.73 -8.12
N SER A 272 9.72 -6.25 -7.11
CA SER A 272 9.21 -7.24 -6.16
C SER A 272 8.22 -6.70 -5.11
N LEU A 273 8.15 -5.38 -4.94
CA LEU A 273 7.22 -4.69 -4.02
C LEU A 273 5.88 -4.36 -4.70
N PHE A 274 5.71 -4.73 -5.98
CA PHE A 274 4.51 -4.45 -6.77
C PHE A 274 3.64 -5.69 -6.93
N CYS A 275 2.35 -5.56 -6.61
CA CYS A 275 1.34 -6.20 -7.47
C CYS A 275 0.20 -5.22 -7.79
N ALA A 276 -0.44 -5.45 -8.94
CA ALA A 276 -1.55 -4.71 -9.54
C ALA A 276 -1.24 -3.27 -10.00
N VAL A 277 -0.94 -3.14 -11.29
CA VAL A 277 -1.45 -2.07 -12.16
C VAL A 277 -1.96 -2.72 -13.45
N ASP A 278 -3.24 -2.55 -13.74
CA ASP A 278 -3.81 -2.70 -15.08
C ASP A 278 -3.73 -1.36 -15.82
N ASP A 279 -3.39 -1.39 -17.10
CA ASP A 279 -3.86 -0.50 -18.18
C ASP A 279 -3.26 -1.01 -19.51
N GLU A 280 -3.95 -0.86 -20.64
CA GLU A 280 -3.51 -1.39 -21.94
C GLU A 280 -2.48 -0.47 -22.63
N GLU A 281 -1.40 -1.04 -23.20
CA GLU A 281 -1.04 -0.90 -24.63
C GLU A 281 0.24 -1.66 -25.06
N SER A 282 0.37 -1.86 -26.38
CA SER A 282 1.16 -2.87 -27.11
C SER A 282 2.68 -2.68 -27.32
N LYS A 283 3.43 -3.81 -27.35
CA LYS A 283 4.47 -4.27 -28.35
C LYS A 283 5.65 -3.33 -28.72
N LYS A 284 6.93 -3.70 -28.94
CA LYS A 284 7.62 -4.92 -29.49
C LYS A 284 9.17 -4.91 -29.11
N PRO A 285 10.04 -5.89 -29.50
CA PRO A 285 11.39 -6.11 -28.89
C PRO A 285 12.66 -6.00 -29.80
N MET A 286 13.86 -5.87 -29.18
CA MET A 286 15.25 -6.37 -29.52
C MET A 286 16.30 -5.69 -28.57
N ALA A 287 17.59 -6.03 -28.37
CA ALA A 287 18.48 -7.19 -28.69
C ALA A 287 19.54 -7.45 -27.54
N LEU A 288 20.85 -7.66 -27.80
CA LEU A 288 21.94 -8.00 -26.83
C LEU A 288 23.36 -7.51 -27.25
N GLN A 289 24.34 -7.60 -26.30
CA GLN A 289 25.83 -7.51 -26.36
C GLN A 289 26.49 -6.21 -25.83
N ASP A 290 27.72 -6.17 -25.29
CA ASP A 290 28.51 -7.12 -24.44
C ASP A 290 29.76 -6.38 -23.84
N GLY A 291 30.34 -6.88 -22.73
CA GLY A 291 31.72 -6.58 -22.30
C GLY A 291 32.00 -5.44 -21.29
N GLY A 292 33.03 -5.62 -20.44
CA GLY A 292 33.71 -4.57 -19.65
C GLY A 292 33.33 -4.47 -18.16
N TYR A 293 34.23 -4.84 -17.23
CA TYR A 293 33.93 -4.94 -15.80
C TYR A 293 34.84 -4.07 -14.88
N THR A 294 34.67 -2.74 -14.92
CA THR A 294 35.27 -1.80 -13.95
C THR A 294 34.27 -0.71 -13.56
N GLY A 295 33.71 -0.78 -12.33
CA GLY A 295 32.78 0.24 -11.85
C GLY A 295 31.98 -0.15 -10.61
N ASN A 296 31.56 0.85 -9.84
CA ASN A 296 30.78 0.72 -8.61
C ASN A 296 29.52 -0.15 -8.80
N PHE A 297 29.12 -0.86 -7.75
CA PHE A 297 27.96 -1.76 -7.73
C PHE A 297 26.68 -1.10 -8.29
N TRP A 298 26.40 0.12 -7.84
CA TRP A 298 25.24 0.93 -8.26
C TRP A 298 25.24 1.30 -9.76
N SER A 299 26.39 1.30 -10.42
CA SER A 299 26.52 1.66 -11.83
C SER A 299 26.03 0.58 -12.81
N LYS A 300 25.61 -0.60 -12.32
CA LYS A 300 25.21 -1.74 -13.18
C LYS A 300 23.71 -1.80 -13.53
N PHE A 301 22.87 -0.98 -12.92
CA PHE A 301 21.44 -0.93 -13.24
C PHE A 301 21.18 0.05 -14.40
N HIS A 302 21.33 -0.44 -15.63
CA HIS A 302 20.92 0.23 -16.87
C HIS A 302 19.97 -0.67 -17.66
N CYS A 303 18.92 -0.10 -18.25
CA CYS A 303 18.07 -0.83 -19.19
C CYS A 303 18.70 -0.79 -20.59
N PRO A 304 19.04 -1.93 -21.23
CA PRO A 304 19.74 -1.96 -22.52
C PRO A 304 18.86 -1.59 -23.73
N LYS A 305 17.75 -0.88 -23.50
CA LYS A 305 16.79 -0.40 -24.52
C LYS A 305 16.38 1.07 -24.34
N CYS A 306 16.92 1.75 -23.33
CA CYS A 306 16.66 3.17 -23.09
C CYS A 306 17.80 4.02 -23.66
N PRO A 307 17.52 5.07 -24.47
CA PRO A 307 18.53 6.07 -24.79
C PRO A 307 18.91 6.90 -23.54
N GLU A 308 20.01 7.65 -23.61
CA GLU A 308 20.50 8.49 -22.51
C GLU A 308 19.66 9.75 -22.29
N GLU A 309 18.43 9.59 -21.80
CA GLU A 309 17.65 10.69 -21.20
C GLU A 309 17.68 10.59 -19.67
N GLY A 310 17.89 11.73 -19.00
CA GLY A 310 18.56 11.77 -17.71
C GLY A 310 17.78 11.28 -16.49
N GLU A 311 18.47 10.54 -15.61
CA GLU A 311 18.19 10.24 -14.18
C GLU A 311 16.86 9.59 -13.76
N VAL A 312 15.79 9.58 -14.57
CA VAL A 312 14.44 9.09 -14.15
C VAL A 312 14.43 7.62 -13.71
N GLY A 313 15.40 6.80 -14.16
CA GLY A 313 15.48 5.35 -13.90
C GLY A 313 16.38 4.89 -12.74
N ARG A 314 17.02 5.79 -11.98
CA ARG A 314 17.93 5.39 -10.88
C ARG A 314 17.31 5.63 -9.50
N ILE A 315 17.34 4.63 -8.62
CA ILE A 315 17.17 4.82 -7.16
C ILE A 315 18.42 5.54 -6.64
N SER A 316 18.44 6.87 -6.79
CA SER A 316 19.48 7.74 -6.27
C SER A 316 19.29 7.97 -4.77
N PRO A 317 20.32 8.44 -4.03
CA PRO A 317 20.16 8.84 -2.63
C PRO A 317 19.08 9.92 -2.41
N ALA A 318 18.82 10.78 -3.41
CA ALA A 318 17.74 11.76 -3.38
C ALA A 318 16.33 11.12 -3.32
N LEU A 319 16.19 9.88 -3.80
CA LEU A 319 14.96 9.07 -3.69
C LEU A 319 14.78 8.43 -2.29
N ILE A 320 15.72 8.62 -1.36
CA ILE A 320 15.67 8.07 0.01
C ILE A 320 15.86 9.18 1.08
N ALA A 321 16.18 10.42 0.72
CA ALA A 321 16.55 11.49 1.66
C ALA A 321 15.38 12.37 2.16
N ASN A 322 15.68 13.29 3.09
CA ASN A 322 14.71 14.07 3.87
C ASN A 322 13.68 14.83 3.01
N GLN A 323 12.39 14.61 3.26
CA GLN A 323 11.28 15.33 2.60
C GLN A 323 10.40 16.10 3.60
N VAL A 324 9.89 17.25 3.16
CA VAL A 324 9.00 18.15 3.90
C VAL A 324 7.61 18.12 3.26
N ALA A 325 6.57 17.70 3.99
CA ALA A 325 5.19 17.88 3.53
C ALA A 325 4.56 19.13 4.15
N LEU A 326 4.10 20.03 3.28
CA LEU A 326 3.32 21.21 3.60
C LEU A 326 1.87 21.00 3.16
N VAL A 327 0.91 21.41 3.98
CA VAL A 327 -0.53 21.29 3.70
C VAL A 327 -1.24 22.63 3.89
N PRO A 328 -2.28 22.94 3.10
CA PRO A 328 -3.16 24.06 3.39
C PRO A 328 -3.86 23.91 4.74
N VAL A 329 -3.89 25.01 5.49
CA VAL A 329 -4.71 25.21 6.67
C VAL A 329 -5.72 26.30 6.36
N VAL A 330 -7.00 25.92 6.40
CA VAL A 330 -8.15 26.82 6.48
C VAL A 330 -8.60 26.85 7.94
#